data_AF-A0A7Z9J3Q4-F1
#
_entry.id   AF-A0A7Z9J3Q4-F1
#
_cell.length_a   1.000
_cell.length_b   1.000
_cell.length_c   1.000
_cell.angle_alpha   90.00
_cell.angle_beta   90.00
_cell.angle_gamma   90.00
#
_symmetry.space_group_name_H-M   'P 1'
#
loop_
_entity.id
_entity.type
_entity.pdbx_description
1 polymer ?
#
loop_
_entity_poly.entity_id
_entity_poly.type
_entity_poly.pdbx_seq_one_letter_code
_entity_poly.pdbx_strand_id
1 'polypeptide(L)'
;SDLSSTLFEFLALNRPIIQTEFYTPKPRHRIFPWRLSRRLDSERASEIDFTHFLNRPSNLLPVINHVLEYPDEMASAREAAVERYLYKIDGQASSRLVDAIEAKLKERDSG
;
A
#
# COMPACT_ATOMS: atom_id res chain seq x y z
N SER A 1 -6.63 7.72 5.59
CA SER A 1 -5.21 7.40 5.60
C SER A 1 -4.67 7.65 4.22
N ASP A 2 -3.94 8.75 4.07
CA ASP A 2 -3.21 9.13 2.86
C ASP A 2 -2.27 7.99 2.47
N LEU A 3 -2.21 7.63 1.18
CA LEU A 3 -1.25 6.69 0.54
C LEU A 3 -0.14 6.19 1.48
N SER A 4 -0.47 5.28 2.39
CA SER A 4 0.43 4.89 3.48
C SER A 4 1.10 3.58 3.12
N SER A 5 2.27 3.30 3.72
CA SER A 5 2.96 2.00 3.57
C SER A 5 2.00 0.83 3.78
N THR A 6 1.04 0.99 4.69
CA THR A 6 -0.02 0.01 4.98
C THR A 6 -0.79 -0.41 3.73
N LEU A 7 -1.03 0.48 2.76
CA LEU A 7 -1.69 0.10 1.51
C LEU A 7 -0.93 -1.03 0.80
N PHE A 8 0.38 -0.89 0.69
CA PHE A 8 1.26 -1.88 0.07
C PHE A 8 1.45 -3.12 0.93
N GLU A 9 1.40 -2.99 2.26
CA GLU A 9 1.39 -4.13 3.18
C GLU A 9 0.13 -4.99 2.98
N PHE A 10 -1.05 -4.36 2.87
CA PHE A 10 -2.31 -5.06 2.61
C PHE A 10 -2.41 -5.61 1.18
N LEU A 11 -1.76 -4.95 0.21
CA LEU A 11 -1.72 -5.41 -1.19
C LEU A 11 -1.17 -6.84 -1.29
N ALA A 12 -0.17 -7.20 -0.48
CA ALA A 12 0.42 -8.53 -0.44
C ALA A 12 -0.58 -9.66 -0.09
N LEU A 13 -1.74 -9.33 0.50
CA LEU A 13 -2.75 -10.29 0.90
C LEU A 13 -3.76 -10.62 -0.21
N ASN A 14 -3.72 -9.91 -1.34
CA ASN A 14 -4.71 -9.99 -2.42
C ASN A 14 -6.18 -9.92 -1.92
N ARG A 15 -6.44 -9.09 -0.90
CA ARG A 15 -7.78 -8.84 -0.37
C ARG A 15 -8.31 -7.48 -0.85
N PRO A 16 -9.65 -7.28 -0.91
CA PRO A 16 -10.21 -5.95 -1.21
C PRO A 16 -9.65 -4.88 -0.27
N ILE A 17 -9.28 -3.74 -0.85
CA ILE A 17 -8.79 -2.58 -0.11
C ILE A 17 -9.73 -1.41 -0.39
N ILE A 18 -10.23 -0.80 0.69
CA ILE A 18 -11.06 0.40 0.61
C ILE A 18 -10.19 1.59 1.05
N GLN A 19 -9.98 2.54 0.15
CA GLN A 19 -9.28 3.78 0.42
C GLN A 19 -10.28 4.92 0.61
N THR A 20 -10.16 5.66 1.71
CA THR A 20 -11.06 6.76 2.03
C THR A 20 -10.33 8.10 2.06
N GLU A 21 -10.87 9.11 1.38
CA GLU A 21 -10.34 10.49 1.40
C GLU A 21 -11.05 11.38 2.43
N PHE A 22 -12.16 10.92 3.01
CA PHE A 22 -12.81 11.67 4.08
C PHE A 22 -12.00 11.52 5.39
N TYR A 23 -11.28 12.58 5.74
CA TYR A 23 -10.61 12.70 7.04
C TYR A 23 -10.72 14.13 7.56
N THR A 24 -10.73 14.25 8.88
CA THR A 24 -10.60 15.56 9.53
C THR A 24 -9.11 15.86 9.72
N PRO A 25 -8.55 16.90 9.08
CA PRO A 25 -7.14 17.23 9.25
C PRO A 25 -6.85 17.56 10.71
N LYS A 26 -5.77 17.00 11.26
CA LYS A 26 -5.26 17.40 12.58
C LYS A 26 -5.03 18.91 12.59
N PRO A 27 -5.25 19.62 13.72
CA PRO A 27 -5.11 21.08 13.78
C PRO A 27 -3.78 21.61 13.19
N ARG A 28 -2.66 20.93 13.48
CA ARG A 28 -1.34 21.25 12.91
C ARG A 28 -1.27 21.22 11.37
N HIS A 29 -2.07 20.38 10.70
CA HIS A 29 -2.11 20.28 9.23
C HIS A 29 -3.02 21.36 8.64
N ARG A 30 -3.95 21.93 9.42
CA ARG A 30 -4.72 23.11 9.01
C ARG A 30 -3.84 24.36 9.00
N ILE A 31 -2.93 24.48 9.96
CA ILE A 31 -1.98 25.60 10.06
C ILE A 31 -0.83 25.45 9.07
N PHE A 32 -0.37 24.21 8.84
CA PHE A 32 0.76 23.91 7.95
C PHE A 32 0.37 22.91 6.85
N PRO A 33 -0.44 23.30 5.86
CA PRO A 33 -0.98 22.39 4.84
C PRO A 33 0.12 21.73 3.99
N TRP A 34 1.26 22.39 3.80
CA TRP A 34 2.39 21.81 3.07
C TRP A 34 2.99 20.57 3.75
N ARG A 35 2.82 20.42 5.07
CA ARG A 35 3.27 19.20 5.78
C ARG A 35 2.42 17.99 5.43
N LEU A 36 1.18 18.23 5.02
CA LEU A 36 0.27 17.19 4.55
C LEU A 36 0.52 16.89 3.07
N SER A 37 0.64 17.92 2.22
CA SER A 37 0.94 17.71 0.80
C SER A 37 2.28 17.02 0.56
N ARG A 38 3.31 17.29 1.37
CA ARG A 38 4.60 16.55 1.29
C ARG A 38 4.49 15.05 1.60
N ARG A 39 3.40 14.61 2.23
CA ARG A 39 3.15 13.18 2.52
C ARG A 39 2.29 12.51 1.46
N LEU A 40 1.51 13.30 0.71
CA LEU A 40 0.65 12.84 -0.36
C LEU A 40 1.46 12.89 -1.65
N ASP A 41 2.06 11.75 -2.00
CA ASP A 41 2.65 11.57 -3.32
C ASP A 41 1.51 11.49 -4.35
N SER A 42 1.14 12.64 -4.89
CA SER A 42 -0.02 12.81 -5.78
C SER A 42 0.16 12.08 -7.11
N GLU A 43 1.40 11.93 -7.57
CA GLU A 43 1.72 11.17 -8.78
C GLU A 43 1.44 9.68 -8.54
N ARG A 44 1.96 9.11 -7.45
CA ARG A 44 1.64 7.72 -7.08
C ARG A 44 0.17 7.48 -6.77
N ALA A 45 -0.51 8.46 -6.17
CA ALA A 45 -1.93 8.34 -5.88
C ALA A 45 -2.77 8.20 -7.16
N SER A 46 -2.33 8.81 -8.27
CA SER A 46 -3.01 8.73 -9.57
C SER A 46 -2.82 7.39 -10.29
N GLU A 47 -1.81 6.60 -9.90
CA GLU A 47 -1.54 5.27 -10.47
C GLU A 47 -2.28 4.13 -9.75
N ILE A 48 -2.97 4.40 -8.64
CA ILE A 48 -3.67 3.35 -7.89
C ILE A 48 -5.01 3.06 -8.53
N ASP A 49 -5.08 1.88 -9.16
CA ASP A 49 -6.28 1.33 -9.77
C ASP A 49 -6.74 0.03 -9.08
N PHE A 50 -6.06 -0.41 -8.01
CA PHE A 50 -6.29 -1.68 -7.32
C PHE A 50 -7.07 -1.54 -5.99
N THR A 51 -7.68 -0.38 -5.73
CA THR A 51 -8.47 -0.11 -4.52
C THR A 51 -9.84 0.49 -4.83
N HIS A 52 -10.81 0.30 -3.94
CA HIS A 52 -12.07 1.03 -3.98
C HIS A 52 -11.89 2.39 -3.32
N PHE A 53 -11.86 3.45 -4.13
CA PHE A 53 -11.70 4.82 -3.65
C PHE A 53 -13.05 5.43 -3.22
N LEU A 54 -13.09 6.00 -2.02
CA LEU A 54 -14.27 6.60 -1.42
C LEU A 54 -13.99 8.03 -0.93
N ASN A 55 -14.72 9.00 -1.49
CA ASN A 55 -14.65 10.41 -1.09
C ASN A 55 -15.81 10.85 -0.17
N ARG A 56 -16.82 9.98 0.05
CA ARG A 56 -18.00 10.28 0.89
C ARG A 56 -18.27 9.17 1.90
N PRO A 57 -18.46 9.49 3.19
CA PRO A 57 -18.80 8.51 4.22
C PRO A 57 -20.10 7.73 3.93
N SER A 58 -21.08 8.38 3.28
CA SER A 58 -22.37 7.76 2.93
C SER A 58 -22.25 6.54 2.03
N ASN A 59 -21.15 6.44 1.27
CA ASN A 59 -20.93 5.36 0.31
C ASN A 59 -20.21 4.16 0.93
N LEU A 60 -19.79 4.25 2.19
CA LEU A 60 -18.99 3.21 2.84
C LEU A 60 -19.74 1.89 2.97
N LEU A 61 -20.97 1.90 3.50
CA LEU A 61 -21.75 0.67 3.71
C LEU A 61 -22.09 -0.04 2.38
N PRO A 62 -22.58 0.66 1.33
CA PRO A 62 -22.79 0.04 0.02
C PRO A 62 -21.51 -0.63 -0.54
N VAL A 63 -20.36 0.05 -0.46
CA VAL A 63 -19.09 -0.51 -0.97
C VAL A 63 -18.62 -1.68 -0.13
N ILE A 64 -18.77 -1.65 1.20
CA ILE A 64 -18.45 -2.80 2.05
C ILE A 64 -19.27 -4.02 1.62
N ASN A 65 -20.59 -3.87 1.42
CA ASN A 65 -21.43 -4.98 0.99
C ASN A 65 -20.99 -5.51 -0.38
N HIS A 66 -20.69 -4.62 -1.33
CA HIS A 66 -20.20 -4.99 -2.66
C HIS A 66 -18.90 -5.81 -2.61
N VAL A 67 -17.89 -5.35 -1.86
CA VAL A 67 -16.60 -6.07 -1.79
C VAL A 67 -16.69 -7.39 -1.04
N LEU A 68 -17.68 -7.56 -0.16
CA LEU A 68 -17.94 -8.84 0.50
C LEU A 68 -18.64 -9.82 -0.45
N GLU A 69 -19.47 -9.32 -1.36
CA GLU A 69 -20.16 -10.12 -2.38
C GLU A 69 -19.23 -10.48 -3.55
N TYR A 70 -18.34 -9.56 -3.95
CA TYR A 70 -17.43 -9.68 -5.09
C TYR A 70 -15.96 -9.43 -4.69
N PRO A 71 -15.35 -10.23 -3.79
CA PRO A 71 -14.01 -9.97 -3.27
C PRO A 71 -12.89 -10.05 -4.33
N ASP A 72 -13.15 -10.76 -5.43
CA ASP A 72 -12.17 -11.04 -6.48
C ASP A 72 -12.29 -10.11 -7.69
N GLU A 73 -13.28 -9.20 -7.73
CA GLU A 73 -13.53 -8.29 -8.86
C GLU A 73 -12.26 -7.52 -9.29
N MET A 74 -11.44 -7.11 -8.31
CA MET A 74 -10.17 -6.39 -8.53
C MET A 74 -8.93 -7.25 -8.27
N ALA A 75 -9.04 -8.58 -8.15
CA ALA A 75 -7.90 -9.45 -7.83
C ALA A 75 -6.78 -9.32 -8.86
N SER A 76 -7.10 -9.33 -10.16
CA SER A 76 -6.09 -9.18 -11.21
C SER A 76 -5.36 -7.84 -11.16
N ALA A 77 -6.06 -6.75 -10.82
CA ALA A 77 -5.43 -5.44 -10.64
C ALA A 77 -4.49 -5.44 -9.42
N ARG A 78 -4.90 -6.10 -8.32
CA ARG A 78 -4.03 -6.28 -7.14
C ARG A 78 -2.81 -7.14 -7.47
N GLU A 79 -2.96 -8.21 -8.24
CA GLU A 79 -1.84 -9.08 -8.65
C GLU A 79 -0.84 -8.33 -9.54
N ALA A 80 -1.32 -7.56 -10.52
CA ALA A 80 -0.47 -6.69 -11.34
C ALA A 80 0.24 -5.62 -10.48
N ALA A 81 -0.45 -5.06 -9.49
CA ALA A 81 0.13 -4.11 -8.55
C ALA A 81 1.16 -4.77 -7.61
N VAL A 82 0.95 -6.02 -7.19
CA VAL A 82 1.96 -6.80 -6.45
C VAL A 82 3.22 -6.93 -7.29
N GLU A 83 3.11 -7.31 -8.57
CA GLU A 83 4.27 -7.43 -9.47
C GLU A 83 4.99 -6.10 -9.68
N ARG A 84 4.24 -5.00 -9.81
CA ARG A 84 4.78 -3.65 -10.03
C ARG A 84 5.46 -3.07 -8.79
N TYR A 85 4.82 -3.18 -7.63
CA TYR A 85 5.22 -2.43 -6.42
C TYR A 85 5.92 -3.28 -5.38
N LEU A 86 5.67 -4.59 -5.34
CA LEU A 86 6.26 -5.49 -4.37
C LEU A 86 7.32 -6.36 -5.06
N TYR A 87 8.43 -6.58 -4.36
CA TYR A 87 9.30 -7.69 -4.71
C TYR A 87 8.62 -9.02 -4.29
N LYS A 88 9.36 -10.13 -4.33
CA LYS A 88 8.87 -11.46 -3.91
C LYS A 88 8.13 -11.42 -2.58
N ILE A 89 6.88 -11.87 -2.60
CA ILE A 89 5.99 -12.09 -1.44
C ILE A 89 6.08 -13.54 -0.93
N ASP A 90 7.28 -14.13 -1.01
CA ASP A 90 7.57 -15.52 -0.65
C ASP A 90 7.75 -15.75 0.86
N GLY A 91 7.64 -14.71 1.67
CA GLY A 91 7.93 -14.76 3.11
C GLY A 91 9.41 -14.89 3.45
N GLN A 92 10.31 -14.84 2.46
CA GLN A 92 11.75 -15.08 2.64
C GLN A 92 12.60 -13.80 2.69
N ALA A 93 11.97 -12.63 2.89
CA ALA A 93 12.68 -11.36 2.91
C ALA A 93 13.82 -11.32 3.94
N SER A 94 13.56 -11.81 5.15
CA SER A 94 14.56 -11.87 6.22
C SER A 94 15.69 -12.85 5.90
N SER A 95 15.37 -14.04 5.36
CA SER A 95 16.40 -15.01 4.95
C SER A 95 17.31 -14.42 3.90
N ARG A 96 16.75 -13.82 2.84
CA ARG A 96 17.51 -13.17 1.77
C ARG A 96 18.45 -12.07 2.29
N LEU A 97 18.02 -11.31 3.30
CA LEU A 97 18.86 -10.30 3.92
C LEU A 97 20.03 -10.92 4.68
N VAL A 98 19.77 -11.97 5.49
CA VAL A 98 20.82 -12.70 6.22
C VAL A 98 21.82 -13.30 5.25
N ASP A 99 21.35 -14.01 4.23
CA ASP A 99 22.17 -14.65 3.20
C ASP A 99 23.09 -13.62 2.50
N ALA A 100 22.55 -12.44 2.17
CA ALA A 100 23.31 -11.37 1.54
C ALA A 100 24.39 -10.77 2.46
N ILE A 101 24.09 -10.61 3.75
CA ILE A 101 25.06 -10.14 4.75
C ILE A 101 26.19 -11.17 4.93
N GLU A 102 25.84 -12.45 5.07
CA GLU A 102 26.83 -13.52 5.23
C GLU A 102 27.76 -13.65 4.01
N ALA A 103 27.20 -13.55 2.79
CA ALA A 103 27.99 -13.54 1.56
C ALA A 103 28.98 -12.38 1.54
N LYS A 104 28.54 -11.17 1.92
CA LYS A 104 29.40 -9.98 1.98
C LYS A 104 30.52 -10.09 3.00
N LEU A 105 30.28 -10.72 4.15
CA LEU A 105 31.33 -10.94 5.15
C LEU A 105 32.37 -11.95 4.66
N LYS A 106 31.93 -13.05 4.02
CA LYS A 106 32.85 -14.04 3.43
C LYS A 106 33.73 -13.43 2.33
N GLU A 107 33.18 -12.59 1.47
CA GLU A 107 33.93 -11.85 0.45
C GLU A 107 35.02 -10.97 1.06
N ARG A 108 34.70 -10.26 2.16
CA ARG A 108 35.65 -9.38 2.87
C ARG A 108 36.76 -10.16 3.56
N ASP A 109 36.44 -11.29 4.18
CA ASP A 109 37.41 -12.06 4.97
C ASP A 109 38.31 -12.95 4.07
N SER A 110 37.98 -13.10 2.78
CA SER A 110 38.74 -13.87 1.78
C SER A 110 39.68 -13.01 0.91
N GLY A 111 39.69 -11.69 1.06
CA GLY A 111 40.54 -10.75 0.32
C GLY A 111 41.54 -10.05 1.23
#